data_AF-A0A1M5CAD8-F1
#
_entry.id   AF-A0A1M5CAD8-F1
#
_cell.length_a   1.000
_cell.length_b   1.000
_cell.length_c   1.000
_cell.angle_alpha   90.00
_cell.angle_beta   90.00
_cell.angle_gamma   90.00
#
_symmetry.space_group_name_H-M   'P 1'
#
loop_
_entity.id
_entity.type
_entity.pdbx_description
1 polymer ?
#
loop_
_entity_poly.entity_id
_entity_poly.type
_entity_poly.pdbx_seq_one_letter_code
_entity_poly.pdbx_strand_id
1 'polypeptide(L)' 'MLQTFYNSFGFLGSISISFLIFICFIFWLAGVAGITQLKNDRTKPVKLFFSVLFPPYPIIWIFWDMYTQSQLMKEDQL' A
#
# COMPACT_ATOMS: atom_id res chain seq x y z
N MET A 1 18.64 4.70 -19.91
CA MET A 1 17.95 4.12 -18.73
C MET A 1 16.77 3.24 -19.14
N LEU A 2 15.79 3.73 -19.92
CA LEU A 2 14.75 2.87 -20.53
C LEU A 2 15.33 1.81 -21.49
N GLN A 3 16.35 2.17 -22.26
CA GLN A 3 17.03 1.26 -23.19
C GLN A 3 17.69 0.06 -22.50
N THR A 4 18.13 0.22 -21.25
CA THR A 4 18.69 -0.87 -20.42
C THR A 4 17.60 -1.84 -19.98
N PHE A 5 16.43 -1.34 -19.56
CA PHE A 5 15.27 -2.18 -19.25
C PHE A 5 14.73 -2.91 -20.48
N TYR A 6 14.73 -2.26 -21.63
CA TYR A 6 14.30 -2.84 -22.90
C TYR A 6 15.22 -4.00 -23.34
N ASN A 7 16.54 -3.85 -23.18
CA ASN A 7 17.51 -4.89 -23.55
C ASN A 7 17.56 -6.07 -22.56
N SER A 8 17.24 -5.88 -21.28
CA SER A 8 17.31 -6.94 -20.27
C SER A 8 15.99 -7.69 -20.05
N PHE A 9 14.84 -7.05 -20.22
CA PHE A 9 13.51 -7.63 -19.93
C PHE A 9 12.56 -7.62 -21.14
N GLY A 10 12.96 -7.00 -22.26
CA GLY A 10 12.08 -6.74 -23.39
C GLY A 10 11.06 -5.62 -23.11
N PHE A 11 10.43 -5.11 -24.17
CA PHE A 11 9.38 -4.09 -24.09
C PHE A 11 8.29 -4.46 -23.06
N LEU A 12 7.78 -5.69 -23.15
CA LEU A 12 6.70 -6.18 -22.30
C LEU A 12 7.10 -6.27 -20.82
N GLY A 13 8.34 -6.70 -20.54
CA GLY A 13 8.85 -6.78 -19.18
C GLY A 13 9.04 -5.40 -18.56
N SER A 14 9.54 -4.43 -19.33
CA SER A 14 9.68 -3.05 -18.84
C SER A 14 8.32 -2.38 -18.52
N ILE A 15 7.29 -2.68 -19.31
CA ILE A 15 5.92 -2.24 -19.07
C ILE A 15 5.36 -2.90 -17.81
N SER A 16 5.51 -4.22 -17.68
CA SER A 16 5.06 -4.94 -16.49
C SER A 16 5.72 -4.43 -15.20
N ILE A 17 7.04 -4.20 -15.21
CA ILE A 17 7.76 -3.67 -14.04
C ILE A 17 7.25 -2.27 -13.68
N SER A 18 7.07 -1.40 -14.68
CA SER A 18 6.61 -0.03 -14.46
C SER A 18 5.18 -0.02 -13.92
N PHE A 19 4.33 -0.90 -14.44
CA PHE A 19 2.96 -1.08 -14.00
C PHE A 19 2.89 -1.62 -12.56
N LEU A 20 3.75 -2.57 -12.21
CA LEU A 20 3.82 -3.14 -10.86
C LEU A 20 4.27 -2.08 -9.84
N ILE A 21 5.32 -1.32 -10.16
CA ILE A 21 5.79 -0.20 -9.32
C ILE A 21 4.66 0.82 -9.13
N PHE A 22 3.90 1.12 -10.19
CA PHE A 22 2.77 2.05 -10.12
C PHE A 22 1.66 1.53 -9.19
N ILE A 23 1.32 0.24 -9.25
CA ILE A 23 0.35 -0.38 -8.34
C ILE A 23 0.86 -0.33 -6.89
N CYS A 24 2.13 -0.66 -6.64
CA CYS A 24 2.72 -0.55 -5.31
C CYS A 24 2.63 0.89 -4.78
N PHE A 25 2.83 1.88 -5.63
CA PHE A 25 2.70 3.29 -5.29
C PHE A 25 1.26 3.67 -4.93
N ILE A 26 0.27 3.16 -5.66
CA ILE A 26 -1.16 3.37 -5.35
C ILE A 26 -1.50 2.77 -3.98
N PHE A 27 -1.11 1.51 -3.72
CA PHE A 27 -1.37 0.88 -2.42
C PHE A 27 -0.66 1.60 -1.27
N TRP A 28 0.53 2.12 -1.53
CA TRP A 28 1.24 2.94 -0.55
C TRP A 28 0.47 4.20 -0.19
N LEU A 29 0.03 4.99 -1.17
CA LEU A 29 -0.76 6.21 -0.94
C LEU A 29 -2.11 5.91 -0.27
N ALA A 30 -2.80 4.86 -0.70
CA ALA A 30 -4.06 4.43 -0.09
C ALA A 30 -3.85 4.03 1.38
N GLY A 31 -2.74 3.37 1.71
CA GLY A 31 -2.47 2.92 3.07
C GLY A 31 -2.12 4.08 3.99
N VAL A 32 -1.35 5.06 3.49
CA VAL A 32 -1.09 6.31 4.21
C VAL A 32 -2.40 7.07 4.48
N ALA A 33 -3.31 7.13 3.49
CA ALA A 33 -4.62 7.76 3.65
C ALA A 33 -5.49 7.04 4.69
N GLY A 34 -5.55 5.71 4.66
CA GLY A 34 -6.30 4.94 5.66
C GLY A 34 -5.74 5.08 7.08
N ILE A 35 -4.40 5.11 7.23
CA ILE A 35 -3.76 5.39 8.53
C ILE A 35 -4.07 6.80 9.03
N THR A 36 -4.27 7.74 8.11
CA THR A 36 -4.68 9.11 8.45
C THR A 36 -6.14 9.17 8.91
N GLN A 37 -7.00 8.25 8.46
CA GLN A 37 -8.41 8.16 8.88
C GLN A 37 -8.61 7.44 10.21
N LEU A 38 -7.65 6.63 10.67
CA LEU A 38 -7.70 5.99 11.99
C LEU A 38 -7.94 7.03 13.12
N LYS A 39 -8.77 6.62 14.11
CA LYS A 39 -9.12 7.42 15.29
C LYS A 39 -7.85 7.97 15.94
N ASN A 40 -7.91 9.22 16.38
CA ASN A 40 -6.74 9.96 16.84
C ASN A 40 -6.18 9.35 18.13
N ASP A 41 -5.16 8.50 17.98
CA ASP A 41 -4.37 7.92 19.07
C ASP A 41 -2.99 8.60 19.13
N ARG A 42 -2.37 8.63 20.31
CA ARG A 42 -1.02 9.19 20.53
C ARG A 42 0.05 8.53 19.66
N THR A 43 -0.20 7.31 19.16
CA THR A 43 0.70 6.58 18.26
C THR A 43 0.55 6.91 16.77
N LYS A 44 -0.49 7.69 16.40
CA LYS A 44 -0.80 8.04 15.00
C LYS A 44 0.32 8.78 14.26
N PRO A 45 0.98 9.83 14.80
CA PRO A 45 2.07 10.50 14.09
C PRO A 45 3.29 9.60 13.87
N VAL A 46 3.56 8.68 14.81
CA VAL A 46 4.64 7.69 14.69
C VAL A 46 4.34 6.70 13.58
N LYS A 47 3.11 6.16 13.52
CA LYS A 47 2.67 5.26 12.45
C LYS A 47 2.72 5.94 11.08
N LEU A 48 2.28 7.21 10.99
CA LEU A 48 2.38 8.00 9.76
C LEU A 48 3.84 8.20 9.31
N PHE A 49 4.75 8.49 10.24
CA PHE A 49 6.17 8.63 9.94
C PHE A 49 6.77 7.34 9.38
N PHE A 50 6.50 6.19 10.02
CA PHE A 50 6.94 4.89 9.51
C PHE A 50 6.30 4.52 8.16
N SER A 51 5.04 4.91 7.94
CA SER A 51 4.36 4.71 6.67
C SER A 51 5.00 5.47 5.51
N VAL A 52 5.48 6.69 5.75
CA VAL A 52 6.19 7.49 4.73
C VAL A 52 7.61 6.96 4.50
N LEU A 53 8.29 6.52 5.56
CA LEU A 53 9.68 6.05 5.49
C LEU A 53 9.79 4.64 4.88
N PHE A 54 8.80 3.78 5.11
CA PHE A 54 8.78 2.38 4.65
C PHE A 54 7.52 2.07 3.84
N PRO A 55 7.56 2.18 2.50
CA PRO A 55 6.43 1.91 1.63
C PRO A 55 5.74 0.54 1.77
N PRO A 56 6.44 -0.56 2.15
CA PRO A 56 5.79 -1.84 2.38
C PRO A 56 4.84 -1.84 3.58
N TYR A 57 5.08 -0.99 4.59
CA TYR A 57 4.30 -0.97 5.82
C TYR A 57 2.81 -0.58 5.60
N PRO A 58 2.50 0.51 4.88
CA PRO A 58 1.12 0.88 4.53
C PRO A 58 0.39 -0.18 3.72
N ILE A 59 1.11 -0.88 2.84
CA ILE A 59 0.54 -1.94 2.00
C ILE A 59 0.05 -3.09 2.89
N ILE A 60 0.89 -3.58 3.80
CA ILE A 60 0.51 -4.64 4.75
C ILE A 60 -0.65 -4.17 5.65
N TRP A 61 -0.61 -2.91 6.07
CA TRP A 61 -1.67 -2.32 6.89
C TRP A 61 -3.03 -2.30 6.18
N ILE A 62 -3.08 -1.98 4.88
CA ILE A 62 -4.33 -2.07 4.09
C ILE A 62 -4.94 -3.47 4.18
N PHE A 63 -4.13 -4.52 3.95
CA PHE A 63 -4.65 -5.88 3.96
C PHE A 63 -5.20 -6.27 5.34
N TRP A 64 -4.52 -5.84 6.40
CA TRP A 64 -4.98 -6.07 7.77
C TRP A 64 -6.26 -5.30 8.09
N ASP A 65 -6.34 -4.03 7.68
CA ASP A 65 -7.51 -3.18 7.88
C ASP A 65 -8.72 -3.73 7.14
N MET A 66 -8.54 -4.16 5.89
CA MET A 66 -9.59 -4.78 5.07
C MET A 66 -10.07 -6.11 5.66
N TYR A 67 -9.16 -6.92 6.21
CA TYR A 67 -9.51 -8.16 6.92
C TYR A 67 -10.32 -7.85 8.19
N THR A 68 -9.88 -6.87 8.97
CA THR A 68 -10.55 -6.45 10.21
C THR A 68 -11.95 -5.91 9.92
N GLN A 69 -12.10 -5.03 8.92
CA GLN A 69 -13.40 -4.52 8.48
C GLN A 69 -14.32 -5.64 7.99
N SER A 70 -13.78 -6.63 7.26
CA SER A 70 -14.56 -7.79 6.80
C SER A 70 -15.08 -8.67 7.94
N GLN A 71 -14.35 -8.77 9.06
CA GLN A 71 -14.81 -9.50 10.24
C GLN A 71 -15.87 -8.72 11.02
N LEU A 72 -15.66 -7.42 11.23
CA LEU A 72 -16.62 -6.55 11.92
C LEU A 72 -17.99 -6.50 11.20
N MET A 73 -17.98 -6.46 9.87
CA MET A 73 -19.21 -6.52 9.07
C MET A 73 -19.96 -7.85 9.19
N LYS A 74 -19.29 -8.95 9.57
CA LYS A 74 -19.94 -10.25 9.79
C LYS A 74 -20.53 -10.38 11.19
N GLU A 75 -19.92 -9.74 12.19
CA GLU A 75 -20.43 -9.70 13.56
C GLU A 75 -21.68 -8.81 13.69
N ASP A 76 -21.76 -7.68 12.96
CA ASP A 76 -22.95 -6.80 12.95
C ASP A 76 -24.19 -7.42 12.26
N GLN A 77 -24.08 -8.64 11.71
CA GLN A 77 -25.18 -9.36 11.03
C GLN A 77 -25.73 -10.53 11.86
N LEU A 78 -25.20 -10.78 13.07
CA LEU A 78 -25.63 -11.82 14.02
C LEU A 78 -26.36 -11.21 15.22
#